data_AF-A0A7V7SX24-F1
#
_entry.id   AF-A0A7V7SX24-F1
#
_cell.length_a   1.000
_cell.length_b   1.000
_cell.length_c   1.000
_cell.angle_alpha   90.00
_cell.angle_beta   90.00
_cell.angle_gamma   90.00
#
_symmetry.space_group_name_H-M   'P 1'
#
loop_
_entity.id
_entity.type
_entity.pdbx_description
1 polymer ?
#
loop_
_entity_poly.entity_id
_entity_poly.type
_entity_poly.pdbx_seq_one_letter_code
_entity_poly.pdbx_strand_id
1 'polypeptide(L)'
;MTRLPLWVAACGLALVLIDSSFAQQAPSEVRTSVQTGNAEGVLRVTHPQARQGDEVWATLLFWQPERAFRPGKPALIQEESAWSAACHKAGLAAAFVAGPAETRDGQLAMAWRGLSRGKGIGVDVDRLALVVLTADPGALPEPPAEMAARLRARLHLDPQRVASDQIPALVAVLKAQLPASSQGRSEPAPDPNQLRAQANRLFQAQDFQAAEPLYHRLCKLNAQDGQAWFRLGFCAIRTGHYPLSAKAFHTCLQLGVAPGPSTYNLACAYSLMGDHERGLEYLAQAVEAGFQDWNLARTDPDVEAIRKDPRFEKILAGEGFQPAAFSKSKELRHQDPAQLLQTAQNRFRSQDWDGAVEAYSAYLFLHPENGQAHFQCGYAAIASGRLEVAETCFQKSLELGFAPPISTYNLACTYSRMGKIDAALASLEAAVGRGFQDLEQLKNDSDLEALRGEKGYHKIVKRLQGLNDQAHRMQFWVGRWEVSDADGKRLGTDLIVPQLQGRVLHETWTGEDGYQGVSISTYDPERGVWRQTWMDANGRVVDLEGRWENGSMAMETLNTEGKRTRVRWTPLEDGRIHFLMESSKDQGASWTPSMETFAKPAPADRVGN
;
A
#
# COMPACT_ATOMS: atom_id res chain seq x y z
N MET A 1 -12.46 8.28 -27.52
CA MET A 1 -13.03 6.93 -27.32
C MET A 1 -11.94 6.13 -26.61
N THR A 2 -12.04 5.71 -25.35
CA THR A 2 -13.09 4.97 -24.61
C THR A 2 -13.11 5.45 -23.15
N ARG A 3 -14.08 6.28 -22.75
CA ARG A 3 -15.22 5.98 -21.85
C ARG A 3 -14.89 5.09 -20.62
N LEU A 4 -14.63 5.75 -19.49
CA LEU A 4 -14.76 5.22 -18.12
C LEU A 4 -16.21 5.42 -17.64
N PRO A 5 -16.89 4.42 -17.06
CA PRO A 5 -18.16 4.63 -16.37
C PRO A 5 -18.00 4.75 -14.84
N LEU A 6 -19.00 5.38 -14.24
CA LEU A 6 -19.16 5.71 -12.82
C LEU A 6 -20.34 4.93 -12.21
N TRP A 7 -20.22 4.49 -10.94
CA TRP A 7 -21.07 4.84 -9.76
C TRP A 7 -20.97 3.78 -8.65
N VAL A 8 -21.12 4.29 -7.43
CA VAL A 8 -21.24 3.62 -6.13
C VAL A 8 -22.72 3.62 -5.73
N ALA A 9 -23.26 2.50 -5.20
CA ALA A 9 -24.21 2.45 -4.06
C ALA A 9 -24.77 1.03 -3.88
N ALA A 10 -24.43 0.39 -2.76
CA ALA A 10 -25.31 -0.57 -2.09
C ALA A 10 -25.03 -0.47 -0.59
N CYS A 11 -26.02 -0.01 0.18
CA CYS A 11 -26.03 -0.18 1.63
C CYS A 11 -25.87 -1.68 1.91
N GLY A 12 -24.84 -2.05 2.66
CA GLY A 12 -24.59 -3.44 3.02
C GLY A 12 -25.72 -3.97 3.91
N LEU A 13 -26.55 -4.86 3.37
CA LEU A 13 -27.36 -5.75 4.18
C LEU A 13 -26.43 -6.84 4.74
N ALA A 14 -26.26 -6.88 6.05
CA ALA A 14 -25.53 -7.96 6.72
C ALA A 14 -26.45 -9.18 6.87
N LEU A 15 -26.05 -10.34 6.35
CA LEU A 15 -26.76 -11.61 6.54
C LEU A 15 -25.92 -12.49 7.47
N VAL A 16 -26.52 -12.88 8.60
CA VAL A 16 -25.94 -13.78 9.60
C VAL A 16 -26.38 -15.21 9.27
N LEU A 17 -25.44 -16.15 9.12
CA LEU A 17 -25.75 -17.58 9.11
C LEU A 17 -26.01 -18.02 10.55
N ILE A 18 -27.22 -18.50 10.85
CA ILE A 18 -27.56 -19.15 12.12
C ILE A 18 -27.39 -20.67 11.92
N ASP A 19 -26.78 -21.32 12.90
CA ASP A 19 -26.71 -22.78 13.03
C ASP A 19 -28.11 -23.41 12.89
N SER A 20 -28.21 -24.45 12.05
CA SER A 20 -29.48 -25.12 11.73
C SER A 20 -29.86 -26.23 12.70
N SER A 21 -29.35 -26.23 13.93
CA SER A 21 -29.85 -27.14 14.97
C SER A 21 -31.09 -26.60 15.71
N PHE A 22 -31.96 -25.79 15.10
CA PHE A 22 -33.17 -25.27 15.79
C PHE A 22 -34.33 -24.88 14.84
N ALA A 23 -34.64 -25.74 13.86
CA ALA A 23 -35.81 -25.51 12.99
C ALA A 23 -37.08 -26.17 13.54
N GLN A 24 -37.76 -25.56 14.52
CA GLN A 24 -39.21 -25.76 14.67
C GLN A 24 -40.05 -24.50 14.97
N GLN A 25 -39.51 -23.37 15.44
CA GLN A 25 -40.28 -22.12 15.55
C GLN A 25 -39.39 -20.89 15.32
N ALA A 26 -39.77 -20.03 14.37
CA ALA A 26 -39.02 -18.82 14.01
C ALA A 26 -39.14 -17.73 15.09
N PRO A 27 -38.04 -17.05 15.49
CA PRO A 27 -38.11 -15.91 16.40
C PRO A 27 -38.69 -14.68 15.68
N SER A 28 -39.54 -13.92 16.39
CA SER A 28 -40.31 -12.79 15.86
C SER A 28 -39.59 -11.43 15.93
N GLU A 29 -38.37 -11.33 16.46
CA GLU A 29 -37.60 -10.07 16.47
C GLU A 29 -36.09 -10.32 16.43
N VAL A 30 -35.40 -9.66 15.48
CA VAL A 30 -33.94 -9.52 15.42
C VAL A 30 -33.61 -8.06 15.74
N ARG A 31 -32.83 -7.79 16.80
CA ARG A 31 -32.35 -6.43 17.10
C ARG A 31 -30.94 -6.24 16.57
N THR A 32 -30.78 -5.26 15.68
CA THR A 32 -29.49 -4.79 15.17
C THR A 32 -29.11 -3.48 15.87
N SER A 33 -27.87 -3.36 16.34
CA SER A 33 -27.30 -2.07 16.73
C SER A 33 -25.98 -1.87 15.98
N VAL A 34 -25.92 -0.83 15.15
CA VAL A 34 -24.71 -0.43 14.43
C VAL A 34 -24.05 0.69 15.23
N GLN A 35 -22.85 0.48 15.77
CA GLN A 35 -22.01 1.58 16.25
C GLN A 35 -21.07 1.99 15.10
N THR A 36 -21.37 3.09 14.42
CA THR A 36 -20.52 3.65 13.37
C THR A 36 -19.42 4.51 14.01
N GLY A 37 -18.20 3.99 14.04
CA GLY A 37 -17.04 4.71 14.58
C GLY A 37 -15.74 4.54 13.81
N ASN A 38 -15.51 3.40 13.14
CA ASN A 38 -14.37 3.14 12.25
C ASN A 38 -14.77 2.02 11.27
N ALA A 39 -14.04 1.82 10.17
CA ALA A 39 -14.36 0.89 9.07
C ALA A 39 -14.38 -0.63 9.41
N GLU A 40 -14.69 -0.99 10.65
CA GLU A 40 -14.89 -2.36 11.13
C GLU A 40 -16.25 -2.42 11.85
N GLY A 41 -17.21 -3.16 11.30
CA GLY A 41 -18.47 -3.47 11.97
C GLY A 41 -18.37 -4.82 12.68
N VAL A 42 -18.48 -4.84 14.01
CA VAL A 42 -18.65 -6.09 14.77
C VAL A 42 -20.14 -6.25 15.08
N LEU A 43 -20.74 -7.35 14.63
CA LEU A 43 -22.14 -7.69 14.87
C LEU A 43 -22.23 -8.63 16.08
N ARG A 44 -23.00 -8.25 17.09
CA ARG A 44 -23.28 -9.09 18.27
C ARG A 44 -24.72 -9.61 18.20
N VAL A 45 -24.90 -10.92 18.27
CA VAL A 45 -26.23 -11.57 18.26
C VAL A 45 -26.39 -12.34 19.56
N THR A 46 -27.45 -12.05 20.32
CA THR A 46 -27.79 -12.76 21.59
C THR A 46 -29.25 -13.18 21.58
N HIS A 47 -29.53 -14.43 21.97
CA HIS A 47 -30.88 -14.97 22.12
C HIS A 47 -31.37 -14.84 23.58
N PRO A 48 -32.64 -14.50 23.86
CA PRO A 48 -33.14 -14.24 25.22
C PRO A 48 -33.14 -15.44 26.20
N GLN A 49 -32.75 -16.64 25.74
CA GLN A 49 -32.61 -17.84 26.58
C GLN A 49 -31.20 -18.47 26.54
N ALA A 50 -30.22 -17.81 25.94
CA ALA A 50 -28.85 -18.31 25.90
C ALA A 50 -28.25 -18.36 27.32
N ARG A 51 -27.59 -19.48 27.69
CA ARG A 51 -26.78 -19.52 28.91
C ARG A 51 -25.46 -18.78 28.64
N GLN A 52 -24.90 -18.20 29.69
CA GLN A 52 -23.66 -17.44 29.61
C GLN A 52 -22.51 -18.36 29.14
N GLY A 53 -22.07 -18.21 27.88
CA GLY A 53 -21.02 -19.03 27.27
C GLY A 53 -21.27 -19.49 25.83
N ASP A 54 -22.53 -19.49 25.34
CA ASP A 54 -22.90 -20.05 24.03
C ASP A 54 -22.90 -19.01 22.87
N GLU A 55 -22.01 -18.01 22.90
CA GLU A 55 -21.97 -16.94 21.89
C GLU A 55 -21.08 -17.33 20.68
N VAL A 56 -21.65 -17.36 19.47
CA VAL A 56 -20.89 -17.47 18.20
C VAL A 56 -20.62 -16.08 17.62
N TRP A 57 -19.36 -15.79 17.29
CA TRP A 57 -18.93 -14.50 16.75
C TRP A 57 -18.59 -14.62 15.26
N ALA A 58 -19.29 -13.87 14.41
CA ALA A 58 -18.96 -13.72 12.99
C ALA A 58 -18.57 -12.28 12.69
N THR A 59 -17.42 -12.07 12.06
CA THR A 59 -16.95 -10.76 11.62
C THR A 59 -17.01 -10.69 10.10
N LEU A 60 -17.87 -9.82 9.57
CA LEU A 60 -17.96 -9.52 8.14
C LEU A 60 -17.15 -8.26 7.86
N LEU A 61 -16.09 -8.39 7.05
CA LEU A 61 -15.28 -7.27 6.60
C LEU A 61 -15.73 -6.85 5.21
N PHE A 62 -16.21 -5.61 5.08
CA PHE A 62 -16.51 -4.98 3.80
C PHE A 62 -15.41 -3.99 3.46
N TRP A 63 -14.87 -4.06 2.24
CA TRP A 63 -13.92 -3.06 1.76
C TRP A 63 -14.43 -2.39 0.49
N GLN A 64 -14.42 -1.05 0.49
CA GLN A 64 -14.57 -0.26 -0.73
C GLN A 64 -13.19 0.27 -1.12
N PRO A 65 -12.68 -0.04 -2.33
CA PRO A 65 -11.41 0.50 -2.79
C PRO A 65 -11.49 2.03 -2.94
N GLU A 66 -10.58 2.78 -2.34
CA GLU A 66 -10.44 4.22 -2.62
C GLU A 66 -9.74 4.51 -3.97
N ARG A 67 -9.13 3.48 -4.60
CA ARG A 67 -8.50 3.58 -5.93
C ARG A 67 -9.15 2.62 -6.93
N ALA A 68 -9.60 3.18 -8.05
CA ALA A 68 -10.21 2.44 -9.14
C ALA A 68 -9.20 1.47 -9.80
N PHE A 69 -9.66 0.25 -10.06
CA PHE A 69 -9.01 -0.72 -10.95
C PHE A 69 -8.84 -0.08 -12.34
N ARG A 70 -7.60 0.01 -12.84
CA ARG A 70 -7.32 0.49 -14.20
C ARG A 70 -7.17 -0.72 -15.14
N PRO A 71 -7.82 -0.74 -16.32
CA PRO A 71 -7.54 -1.78 -17.31
C PRO A 71 -6.09 -1.66 -17.78
N GLY A 72 -5.31 -2.75 -17.72
CA GLY A 72 -3.97 -2.82 -18.29
C GLY A 72 -2.80 -2.40 -17.40
N LYS A 73 -3.00 -2.20 -16.09
CA LYS A 73 -1.87 -2.20 -15.12
C LYS A 73 -2.18 -3.18 -13.98
N PRO A 74 -1.27 -4.12 -13.66
CA PRO A 74 -1.48 -5.04 -12.56
C PRO A 74 -1.47 -4.25 -11.25
N ALA A 75 -2.62 -4.12 -10.60
CA ALA A 75 -2.72 -3.90 -9.17
C ALA A 75 -2.69 -5.27 -8.49
N LEU A 76 -1.58 -5.97 -8.60
CA LEU A 76 -1.36 -7.23 -7.91
C LEU A 76 -0.16 -7.02 -6.97
N ILE A 77 -0.37 -7.39 -5.71
CA ILE A 77 0.65 -7.60 -4.67
C ILE A 77 1.16 -6.34 -3.93
N GLN A 78 0.27 -5.51 -3.36
CA GLN A 78 0.64 -4.66 -2.20
C GLN A 78 -0.37 -4.74 -1.04
N GLU A 79 -1.62 -5.08 -1.31
CA GLU A 79 -2.69 -5.06 -0.30
C GLU A 79 -2.85 -6.37 0.51
N GLU A 80 -2.23 -7.49 0.10
CA GLU A 80 -2.26 -8.76 0.87
C GLU A 80 -1.74 -8.57 2.31
N SER A 81 -0.79 -7.67 2.52
CA SER A 81 -0.22 -7.35 3.84
C SER A 81 -1.21 -6.63 4.76
N ALA A 82 -2.04 -5.74 4.22
CA ALA A 82 -3.07 -5.02 4.97
C ALA A 82 -4.23 -5.95 5.39
N TRP A 83 -4.61 -6.88 4.50
CA TRP A 83 -5.64 -7.89 4.78
C TRP A 83 -5.19 -8.93 5.80
N SER A 84 -3.97 -9.43 5.66
CA SER A 84 -3.36 -10.34 6.63
C SER A 84 -3.22 -9.66 8.00
N ALA A 85 -2.81 -8.38 8.03
CA ALA A 85 -2.72 -7.60 9.26
C ALA A 85 -4.09 -7.33 9.91
N ALA A 86 -5.13 -6.99 9.15
CA ALA A 86 -6.49 -6.79 9.66
C ALA A 86 -7.10 -8.09 10.21
N CYS A 87 -6.97 -9.21 9.48
CA CYS A 87 -7.43 -10.52 9.93
C CYS A 87 -6.67 -11.00 11.18
N HIS A 88 -5.37 -10.70 11.27
CA HIS A 88 -4.53 -10.99 12.43
C HIS A 88 -4.89 -10.12 13.64
N LYS A 89 -5.21 -8.83 13.43
CA LYS A 89 -5.64 -7.90 14.48
C LYS A 89 -7.04 -8.25 15.04
N ALA A 90 -7.90 -8.85 14.22
CA ALA A 90 -9.23 -9.35 14.59
C ALA A 90 -9.23 -10.79 15.16
N GLY A 91 -8.08 -11.47 15.23
CA GLY A 91 -7.94 -12.81 15.82
C GLY A 91 -8.57 -13.95 14.99
N LEU A 92 -8.58 -13.84 13.66
CA LEU A 92 -9.27 -14.80 12.76
C LEU A 92 -8.35 -15.93 12.27
N ALA A 93 -8.90 -17.14 12.09
CA ALA A 93 -8.10 -18.34 11.81
C ALA A 93 -7.89 -18.66 10.31
N ALA A 94 -8.78 -18.21 9.41
CA ALA A 94 -8.66 -18.36 7.96
C ALA A 94 -9.55 -17.34 7.20
N ALA A 95 -9.08 -16.88 6.03
CA ALA A 95 -9.82 -16.01 5.12
C ALA A 95 -9.67 -16.51 3.67
N PHE A 96 -10.78 -16.50 2.92
CA PHE A 96 -10.80 -16.79 1.48
C PHE A 96 -11.23 -15.54 0.73
N VAL A 97 -10.54 -15.24 -0.37
CA VAL A 97 -10.85 -14.10 -1.24
C VAL A 97 -11.17 -14.62 -2.64
N ALA A 98 -12.36 -14.30 -3.14
CA ALA A 98 -12.68 -14.45 -4.56
C ALA A 98 -12.38 -13.11 -5.25
N GLY A 99 -11.67 -13.12 -6.38
CA GLY A 99 -11.34 -11.91 -7.14
C GLY A 99 -10.74 -12.22 -8.52
N PRO A 100 -10.53 -11.19 -9.37
CA PRO A 100 -9.95 -11.39 -10.70
C PRO A 100 -8.50 -11.89 -10.62
N ALA A 101 -8.19 -12.96 -11.35
CA ALA A 101 -6.86 -13.53 -11.50
C ALA A 101 -6.46 -13.57 -12.99
N GLU A 102 -5.25 -13.12 -13.33
CA GLU A 102 -4.69 -13.31 -14.68
C GLU A 102 -4.31 -14.77 -14.89
N THR A 103 -4.75 -15.33 -16.01
CA THR A 103 -4.24 -16.60 -16.54
C THR A 103 -2.98 -16.36 -17.38
N ARG A 104 -2.18 -17.40 -17.61
CA ARG A 104 -0.88 -17.35 -18.32
C ARG A 104 -0.94 -16.73 -19.73
N ASP A 105 -2.15 -16.63 -20.30
CA ASP A 105 -2.44 -16.10 -21.64
C ASP A 105 -3.04 -14.68 -21.62
N GLY A 106 -2.99 -13.98 -20.48
CA GLY A 106 -3.44 -12.58 -20.38
C GLY A 106 -4.97 -12.39 -20.34
N GLN A 107 -5.76 -13.45 -20.14
CA GLN A 107 -7.19 -13.35 -19.87
C GLN A 107 -7.47 -13.28 -18.37
N LEU A 108 -8.38 -12.38 -17.97
CA LEU A 108 -8.93 -12.27 -16.63
C LEU A 108 -9.93 -13.40 -16.37
N ALA A 109 -9.64 -14.28 -15.40
CA ALA A 109 -10.56 -15.30 -14.91
C ALA A 109 -10.83 -15.11 -13.40
N MET A 110 -12.05 -15.42 -12.94
CA MET A 110 -12.40 -15.39 -11.52
C MET A 110 -11.83 -16.63 -10.81
N ALA A 111 -11.11 -16.45 -9.70
CA ALA A 111 -10.54 -17.58 -8.93
C ALA A 111 -10.72 -17.41 -7.42
N TRP A 112 -10.90 -18.54 -6.72
CA TRP A 112 -10.89 -18.62 -5.27
C TRP A 112 -9.44 -18.79 -4.77
N ARG A 113 -8.95 -17.91 -3.88
CA ARG A 113 -7.66 -18.08 -3.18
C ARG A 113 -7.87 -18.24 -1.68
N GLY A 114 -7.21 -19.22 -1.08
CA GLY A 114 -7.17 -19.41 0.37
C GLY A 114 -5.93 -18.79 0.99
N LEU A 115 -6.09 -17.97 2.02
CA LEU A 115 -5.00 -17.49 2.85
C LEU A 115 -4.75 -18.52 3.96
N SER A 116 -3.58 -19.15 3.99
CA SER A 116 -3.20 -20.09 5.06
C SER A 116 -2.05 -19.58 5.92
N ARG A 117 -2.11 -19.92 7.22
CA ARG A 117 -1.40 -19.38 8.39
C ARG A 117 0.12 -19.17 8.27
N GLY A 118 0.59 -18.05 8.83
CA GLY A 118 1.90 -17.95 9.47
C GLY A 118 1.92 -18.67 10.82
N LYS A 119 2.98 -19.43 11.12
CA LYS A 119 3.13 -20.21 12.36
C LYS A 119 3.34 -19.29 13.57
N GLY A 120 2.60 -19.57 14.65
CA GLY A 120 2.97 -19.20 16.02
C GLY A 120 2.27 -17.97 16.57
N ILE A 121 1.06 -18.14 17.08
CA ILE A 121 0.43 -17.51 18.26
C ILE A 121 -0.87 -18.30 18.48
N GLY A 122 -1.25 -18.55 19.74
CA GLY A 122 -2.51 -19.24 20.08
C GLY A 122 -3.70 -18.38 19.65
N VAL A 123 -4.38 -18.78 18.58
CA VAL A 123 -5.60 -18.14 18.07
C VAL A 123 -6.76 -19.11 18.26
N ASP A 124 -7.84 -18.62 18.86
CA ASP A 124 -9.09 -19.33 19.07
C ASP A 124 -9.62 -19.87 17.72
N VAL A 125 -9.82 -21.18 17.65
CA VAL A 125 -9.85 -21.95 16.40
C VAL A 125 -11.24 -22.01 15.73
N ASP A 126 -12.26 -21.46 16.37
CA ASP A 126 -13.67 -21.58 15.99
C ASP A 126 -14.22 -20.40 15.16
N ARG A 127 -13.38 -19.42 14.79
CA ARG A 127 -13.79 -18.26 13.97
C ARG A 127 -13.35 -18.38 12.51
N LEU A 128 -14.31 -18.57 11.61
CA LEU A 128 -14.10 -18.62 10.15
C LEU A 128 -14.67 -17.37 9.46
N ALA A 129 -13.91 -16.74 8.55
CA ALA A 129 -14.38 -15.60 7.76
C ALA A 129 -14.42 -15.95 6.26
N LEU A 130 -15.56 -15.71 5.62
CA LEU A 130 -15.72 -15.80 4.16
C LEU A 130 -15.77 -14.37 3.60
N VAL A 131 -14.82 -14.01 2.74
CA VAL A 131 -14.73 -12.67 2.13
C VAL A 131 -14.93 -12.79 0.61
N VAL A 132 -16.03 -12.28 0.08
CA VAL A 132 -16.33 -12.34 -1.36
C VAL A 132 -16.13 -10.96 -1.97
N LEU A 133 -15.13 -10.79 -2.84
CA LEU A 133 -14.91 -9.56 -3.60
C LEU A 133 -15.30 -9.77 -5.07
N THR A 134 -16.54 -9.45 -5.44
CA THR A 134 -16.94 -9.44 -6.86
C THR A 134 -17.74 -8.20 -7.21
N ALA A 135 -17.47 -7.64 -8.40
CA ALA A 135 -18.28 -6.60 -9.01
C ALA A 135 -19.48 -7.16 -9.80
N ASP A 136 -19.50 -8.48 -10.05
CA ASP A 136 -20.60 -9.22 -10.70
C ASP A 136 -20.86 -10.54 -9.95
N PRO A 137 -21.87 -10.58 -9.05
CA PRO A 137 -22.24 -11.77 -8.28
C PRO A 137 -22.72 -12.95 -9.14
N GLY A 138 -23.15 -12.70 -10.39
CA GLY A 138 -23.67 -13.73 -11.28
C GLY A 138 -22.61 -14.66 -11.87
N ALA A 139 -21.33 -14.25 -11.82
CA ALA A 139 -20.19 -14.92 -12.44
C ALA A 139 -19.30 -15.73 -11.48
N LEU A 140 -19.74 -15.97 -10.24
CA LEU A 140 -18.99 -16.76 -9.26
C LEU A 140 -18.80 -18.21 -9.74
N PRO A 141 -17.56 -18.71 -9.89
CA PRO A 141 -17.33 -20.11 -10.21
C PRO A 141 -17.63 -20.99 -8.99
N GLU A 142 -18.08 -22.23 -9.24
CA GLU A 142 -18.24 -23.21 -8.17
C GLU A 142 -16.90 -23.43 -7.43
N PRO A 143 -16.93 -23.56 -6.09
CA PRO A 143 -15.70 -23.80 -5.34
C PRO A 143 -15.11 -25.16 -5.71
N PRO A 144 -13.76 -25.30 -5.77
CA PRO A 144 -13.11 -26.58 -6.04
C PRO A 144 -13.57 -27.67 -5.05
N ALA A 145 -13.72 -28.90 -5.52
CA ALA A 145 -14.24 -30.03 -4.73
C ALA A 145 -13.48 -30.23 -3.40
N GLU A 146 -12.17 -29.97 -3.40
CA GLU A 146 -11.31 -30.06 -2.21
C GLU A 146 -11.61 -28.95 -1.18
N MET A 147 -11.97 -27.75 -1.64
CA MET A 147 -12.40 -26.62 -0.80
C MET A 147 -13.75 -26.93 -0.15
N ALA A 148 -14.71 -27.43 -0.94
CA ALA A 148 -16.02 -27.84 -0.45
C ALA A 148 -15.90 -28.98 0.58
N ALA A 149 -14.99 -29.95 0.35
CA ALA A 149 -14.71 -31.03 1.30
C ALA A 149 -14.10 -30.50 2.61
N ARG A 150 -13.17 -29.53 2.54
CA ARG A 150 -12.56 -28.91 3.72
C ARG A 150 -13.56 -28.08 4.53
N LEU A 151 -14.48 -27.37 3.88
CA LEU A 151 -15.58 -26.64 4.54
C LEU A 151 -16.55 -27.61 5.24
N ARG A 152 -16.92 -28.72 4.59
CA ARG A 152 -17.78 -29.77 5.17
C ARG A 152 -17.16 -30.43 6.41
N ALA A 153 -15.86 -30.76 6.34
CA ALA A 153 -15.14 -31.39 7.43
C ALA A 153 -14.93 -30.47 8.65
N ARG A 154 -14.86 -29.14 8.44
CA ARG A 154 -14.59 -28.15 9.49
C ARG A 154 -15.86 -27.62 10.19
N LEU A 155 -17.01 -27.66 9.52
CA LEU A 155 -18.30 -27.20 10.04
C LEU A 155 -19.12 -28.30 10.74
N HIS A 156 -18.57 -29.51 10.90
CA HIS A 156 -19.26 -30.69 11.46
C HIS A 156 -20.64 -30.99 10.83
N LEU A 157 -20.82 -30.69 9.53
CA LEU A 157 -22.07 -30.97 8.83
C LEU A 157 -22.14 -32.46 8.45
N ASP A 158 -23.23 -33.12 8.85
CA ASP A 158 -23.48 -34.55 8.63
C ASP A 158 -23.33 -34.95 7.14
N PRO A 159 -22.38 -35.83 6.79
CA PRO A 159 -22.13 -36.26 5.42
C PRO A 159 -23.30 -36.99 4.76
N GLN A 160 -24.26 -37.52 5.52
CA GLN A 160 -25.38 -38.31 4.97
C GLN A 160 -26.64 -37.49 4.68
N ARG A 161 -26.68 -36.19 5.01
CA ARG A 161 -27.89 -35.36 4.87
C ARG A 161 -27.79 -34.15 3.95
N VAL A 162 -26.64 -33.91 3.32
CA VAL A 162 -26.50 -32.82 2.35
C VAL A 162 -26.40 -33.39 0.93
N ALA A 163 -27.55 -33.56 0.28
CA ALA A 163 -27.63 -33.77 -1.16
C ALA A 163 -27.00 -32.57 -1.89
N SER A 164 -26.44 -32.80 -3.08
CA SER A 164 -25.71 -31.84 -3.93
C SER A 164 -26.45 -30.56 -4.31
N ASP A 165 -27.69 -30.41 -3.88
CA ASP A 165 -28.67 -29.55 -4.51
C ASP A 165 -28.85 -28.23 -3.74
N GLN A 166 -28.26 -28.11 -2.54
CA GLN A 166 -28.49 -26.96 -1.66
C GLN A 166 -27.48 -25.81 -1.80
N ILE A 167 -26.29 -26.05 -2.36
CA ILE A 167 -25.37 -24.95 -2.72
C ILE A 167 -25.92 -24.19 -3.94
N PRO A 168 -26.40 -24.85 -5.01
CA PRO A 168 -27.14 -24.18 -6.09
C PRO A 168 -28.41 -23.47 -5.61
N ALA A 169 -29.15 -24.05 -4.64
CA ALA A 169 -30.33 -23.41 -4.06
C ALA A 169 -29.99 -22.15 -3.24
N LEU A 170 -28.89 -22.16 -2.48
CA LEU A 170 -28.39 -20.99 -1.75
C LEU A 170 -27.98 -19.87 -2.73
N VAL A 171 -27.32 -20.22 -3.83
CA VAL A 171 -26.99 -19.30 -4.93
C VAL A 171 -28.24 -18.80 -5.66
N ALA A 172 -29.27 -19.64 -5.80
CA ALA A 172 -30.54 -19.26 -6.42
C ALA A 172 -31.38 -18.31 -5.55
N VAL A 173 -31.41 -18.52 -4.22
CA VAL A 173 -32.06 -17.61 -3.26
C VAL A 173 -31.35 -16.25 -3.23
N LEU A 174 -30.02 -16.24 -3.27
CA LEU A 174 -29.21 -15.01 -3.40
C LEU A 174 -29.48 -14.29 -4.73
N LYS A 175 -29.65 -15.03 -5.84
CA LYS A 175 -30.02 -14.45 -7.16
C LYS A 175 -31.45 -13.91 -7.20
N ALA A 176 -32.39 -14.53 -6.48
CA ALA A 176 -33.81 -14.17 -6.51
C ALA A 176 -34.18 -12.97 -5.61
N GLN A 177 -33.35 -12.63 -4.62
CA GLN A 177 -33.60 -11.51 -3.68
C GLN A 177 -32.75 -10.27 -3.92
N LEU A 178 -31.84 -10.30 -4.90
CA LEU A 178 -31.17 -9.11 -5.41
C LEU A 178 -32.14 -8.36 -6.36
N PRO A 179 -32.24 -7.02 -6.28
CA PRO A 179 -33.05 -6.27 -7.25
C PRO A 179 -32.56 -6.61 -8.65
N ALA A 180 -33.50 -6.95 -9.55
CA ALA A 180 -33.21 -7.41 -10.91
C ALA A 180 -32.19 -6.47 -11.57
N SER A 181 -30.97 -6.97 -11.75
CA SER A 181 -29.92 -6.29 -12.49
C SER A 181 -30.41 -6.08 -13.91
N SER A 182 -30.65 -4.82 -14.28
CA SER A 182 -30.88 -4.42 -15.65
C SER A 182 -29.72 -4.93 -16.50
N GLN A 183 -30.05 -5.80 -17.45
CA GLN A 183 -29.11 -6.27 -18.46
C GLN A 183 -28.42 -5.07 -19.12
N GLY A 184 -27.09 -5.01 -18.99
CA GLY A 184 -26.19 -4.61 -20.07
C GLY A 184 -26.55 -3.35 -20.86
N ARG A 185 -26.99 -2.28 -20.22
CA ARG A 185 -26.79 -0.92 -20.73
C ARG A 185 -25.87 -0.22 -19.77
N SER A 186 -24.64 0.07 -20.21
CA SER A 186 -23.85 1.11 -19.58
C SER A 186 -24.70 2.37 -19.56
N GLU A 187 -25.23 2.75 -18.40
CA GLU A 187 -25.73 4.11 -18.27
C GLU A 187 -24.56 5.01 -18.66
N PRO A 188 -24.76 5.98 -19.57
CA PRO A 188 -23.75 6.98 -19.80
C PRO A 188 -23.38 7.58 -18.44
N ALA A 189 -22.08 7.80 -18.20
CA ALA A 189 -21.64 8.59 -17.05
C ALA A 189 -22.60 9.78 -16.92
N PRO A 190 -23.24 10.00 -15.74
CA PRO A 190 -24.27 11.02 -15.63
C PRO A 190 -23.68 12.30 -16.16
N ASP A 191 -24.40 12.90 -17.10
CA ASP A 191 -24.00 14.15 -17.72
C ASP A 191 -23.57 15.11 -16.58
N PRO A 192 -22.35 15.67 -16.60
CA PRO A 192 -21.90 16.61 -15.58
C PRO A 192 -22.91 17.73 -15.33
N ASN A 193 -23.70 18.12 -16.34
CA ASN A 193 -24.79 19.08 -16.20
C ASN A 193 -25.96 18.53 -15.37
N GLN A 194 -26.36 17.26 -15.57
CA GLN A 194 -27.41 16.61 -14.77
C GLN A 194 -26.96 16.40 -13.32
N LEU A 195 -25.70 15.96 -13.13
CA LEU A 195 -25.11 15.81 -11.80
C LEU A 195 -25.04 17.16 -11.07
N ARG A 196 -24.64 18.23 -11.78
CA ARG A 196 -24.66 19.59 -11.25
C ARG A 196 -26.06 20.07 -10.94
N ALA A 197 -27.05 19.82 -11.79
CA ALA A 197 -28.43 20.19 -11.54
C ALA A 197 -28.98 19.49 -10.29
N GLN A 198 -28.67 18.21 -10.09
CA GLN A 198 -29.04 17.47 -8.89
C GLN A 198 -28.34 18.04 -7.64
N ALA A 199 -27.02 18.22 -7.69
CA ALA A 199 -26.26 18.81 -6.59
C ALA A 199 -26.79 20.19 -6.21
N ASN A 200 -27.09 21.03 -7.21
CA ASN A 200 -27.63 22.37 -7.00
C ASN A 200 -29.04 22.36 -6.37
N ARG A 201 -29.90 21.40 -6.74
CA ARG A 201 -31.22 21.25 -6.12
C ARG A 201 -31.10 20.86 -4.65
N LEU A 202 -30.24 19.90 -4.31
CA LEU A 202 -29.99 19.48 -2.93
C LEU A 202 -29.37 20.63 -2.12
N PHE A 203 -28.41 21.35 -2.70
CA PHE A 203 -27.82 22.55 -2.09
C PHE A 203 -28.86 23.63 -1.79
N GLN A 204 -29.76 23.91 -2.75
CA GLN A 204 -30.86 24.86 -2.57
C GLN A 204 -31.87 24.41 -1.51
N ALA A 205 -32.10 23.10 -1.41
CA ALA A 205 -32.92 22.48 -0.37
C ALA A 205 -32.20 22.43 1.00
N GLN A 206 -30.96 22.93 1.10
CA GLN A 206 -30.10 22.86 2.29
C GLN A 206 -29.80 21.43 2.76
N ASP A 207 -29.99 20.43 1.90
CA ASP A 207 -29.56 19.06 2.13
C ASP A 207 -28.07 18.93 1.79
N PHE A 208 -27.23 19.53 2.63
CA PHE A 208 -25.78 19.57 2.44
C PHE A 208 -25.16 18.18 2.51
N GLN A 209 -25.73 17.29 3.32
CA GLN A 209 -25.25 15.92 3.49
C GLN A 209 -25.42 15.09 2.22
N ALA A 210 -26.54 15.27 1.48
CA ALA A 210 -26.70 14.65 0.17
C ALA A 210 -25.97 15.41 -0.96
N ALA A 211 -25.80 16.74 -0.85
CA ALA A 211 -25.17 17.56 -1.88
C ALA A 211 -23.63 17.41 -1.93
N GLU A 212 -22.96 17.31 -0.77
CA GLU A 212 -21.50 17.21 -0.66
C GLU A 212 -20.88 16.12 -1.56
N PRO A 213 -21.31 14.85 -1.52
CA PRO A 213 -20.70 13.80 -2.36
C PRO A 213 -20.87 14.07 -3.86
N LEU A 214 -21.94 14.75 -4.27
CA LEU A 214 -22.14 15.13 -5.67
C LEU A 214 -21.19 16.24 -6.11
N TYR A 215 -20.96 17.26 -5.27
CA TYR A 215 -19.95 18.29 -5.56
C TYR A 215 -18.54 17.73 -5.54
N HIS A 216 -18.22 16.84 -4.60
CA HIS A 216 -16.92 16.16 -4.58
C HIS A 216 -16.67 15.41 -5.89
N ARG A 217 -17.70 14.75 -6.42
CA ARG A 217 -17.64 14.08 -7.72
C ARG A 217 -17.51 15.05 -8.90
N LEU A 218 -18.19 16.19 -8.89
CA LEU A 218 -18.04 17.24 -9.91
C LEU A 218 -16.60 17.79 -9.94
N CYS A 219 -16.01 18.06 -8.77
CA CYS A 219 -14.62 18.48 -8.64
C CYS A 219 -13.62 17.43 -9.17
N LYS A 220 -13.92 16.13 -8.98
CA LYS A 220 -13.12 15.04 -9.56
C LYS A 220 -13.24 14.96 -11.09
N LEU A 221 -14.44 15.22 -11.63
CA LEU A 221 -14.68 15.23 -13.07
C LEU A 221 -14.00 16.41 -13.77
N ASN A 222 -13.98 17.57 -13.11
CA ASN A 222 -13.29 18.75 -13.59
C ASN A 222 -12.65 19.51 -12.42
N ALA A 223 -11.34 19.34 -12.26
CA ALA A 223 -10.57 20.01 -11.21
C ALA A 223 -10.54 21.53 -11.36
N GLN A 224 -10.84 22.07 -12.55
CA GLN A 224 -10.89 23.50 -12.86
C GLN A 224 -12.27 24.13 -12.61
N ASP A 225 -13.26 23.34 -12.16
CA ASP A 225 -14.59 23.84 -11.82
C ASP A 225 -14.60 24.52 -10.44
N GLY A 226 -14.12 25.77 -10.40
CA GLY A 226 -14.02 26.50 -9.13
C GLY A 226 -15.37 26.78 -8.47
N GLN A 227 -16.48 26.78 -9.21
CA GLN A 227 -17.82 26.91 -8.63
C GLN A 227 -18.27 25.64 -7.91
N ALA A 228 -17.94 24.45 -8.44
CA ALA A 228 -18.17 23.18 -7.74
C ALA A 228 -17.30 23.10 -6.48
N TRP A 229 -16.04 23.52 -6.54
CA TRP A 229 -15.17 23.60 -5.36
C TRP A 229 -15.73 24.54 -4.29
N PHE A 230 -16.25 25.70 -4.67
CA PHE A 230 -16.84 26.64 -3.72
C PHE A 230 -18.04 26.03 -3.00
N ARG A 231 -18.91 25.33 -3.73
CA ARG A 231 -20.09 24.67 -3.16
C ARG A 231 -19.72 23.45 -2.32
N LEU A 232 -18.70 22.68 -2.73
CA LEU A 232 -18.14 21.60 -1.92
C LEU A 232 -17.63 22.12 -0.58
N GLY A 233 -16.85 23.20 -0.60
CA GLY A 233 -16.31 23.83 0.61
C GLY A 233 -17.41 24.28 1.56
N PHE A 234 -18.47 24.87 1.02
CA PHE A 234 -19.62 25.30 1.81
C PHE A 234 -20.39 24.10 2.41
N CYS A 235 -20.68 23.06 1.61
CA CYS A 235 -21.30 21.84 2.13
C CYS A 235 -20.46 21.23 3.26
N ALA A 236 -19.14 21.16 3.07
CA ALA A 236 -18.20 20.59 4.03
C ALA A 236 -18.15 21.36 5.37
N ILE A 237 -18.34 22.69 5.38
CA ILE A 237 -18.55 23.44 6.64
C ILE A 237 -19.82 22.94 7.33
N ARG A 238 -20.92 22.87 6.59
CA ARG A 238 -22.25 22.54 7.14
C ARG A 238 -22.38 21.11 7.63
N THR A 239 -21.56 20.18 7.11
CA THR A 239 -21.52 18.77 7.50
C THR A 239 -20.42 18.45 8.54
N GLY A 240 -19.60 19.42 8.92
CA GLY A 240 -18.53 19.24 9.91
C GLY A 240 -17.19 18.73 9.34
N HIS A 241 -17.06 18.61 8.02
CA HIS A 241 -15.83 18.19 7.34
C HIS A 241 -14.86 19.37 7.12
N TYR A 242 -14.45 20.05 8.18
CA TYR A 242 -13.67 21.30 8.11
C TYR A 242 -12.33 21.20 7.34
N PRO A 243 -11.52 20.13 7.46
CA PRO A 243 -10.30 20.00 6.66
C PRO A 243 -10.57 19.90 5.15
N LEU A 244 -11.65 19.24 4.76
CA LEU A 244 -12.09 19.18 3.36
C LEU A 244 -12.54 20.57 2.88
N SER A 245 -13.25 21.30 3.74
CA SER A 245 -13.66 22.68 3.45
C SER A 245 -12.46 23.59 3.18
N ALA A 246 -11.46 23.58 4.07
CA ALA A 246 -10.25 24.37 3.91
C ALA A 246 -9.53 24.04 2.59
N LYS A 247 -9.41 22.75 2.25
CA LYS A 247 -8.85 22.33 0.95
C LYS A 247 -9.65 22.87 -0.23
N ALA A 248 -10.98 22.80 -0.17
CA ALA A 248 -11.85 23.22 -1.26
C ALA A 248 -11.74 24.74 -1.50
N PHE A 249 -11.80 25.54 -0.44
CA PHE A 249 -11.67 27.01 -0.57
C PHE A 249 -10.26 27.46 -0.94
N HIS A 250 -9.21 26.77 -0.47
CA HIS A 250 -7.85 27.01 -0.97
C HIS A 250 -7.75 26.78 -2.48
N THR A 251 -8.41 25.73 -2.97
CA THR A 251 -8.49 25.45 -4.42
C THR A 251 -9.25 26.56 -5.16
N CYS A 252 -10.34 27.10 -4.59
CA CYS A 252 -11.02 28.26 -5.16
C CYS A 252 -10.09 29.47 -5.31
N LEU A 253 -9.23 29.74 -4.32
CA LEU A 253 -8.26 30.83 -4.40
C LEU A 253 -7.23 30.61 -5.50
N GLN A 254 -6.72 29.39 -5.66
CA GLN A 254 -5.80 29.04 -6.76
C GLN A 254 -6.46 29.23 -8.14
N LEU A 255 -7.76 29.00 -8.24
CA LEU A 255 -8.54 29.20 -9.46
C LEU A 255 -9.07 30.64 -9.64
N GLY A 256 -8.78 31.55 -8.70
CA GLY A 256 -9.27 32.93 -8.73
C GLY A 256 -10.78 33.09 -8.50
N VAL A 257 -11.45 32.09 -7.93
CA VAL A 257 -12.91 32.11 -7.72
C VAL A 257 -13.27 32.75 -6.39
N ALA A 258 -14.01 33.87 -6.49
CA ALA A 258 -14.52 34.66 -5.37
C ALA A 258 -13.47 34.87 -4.25
N PRO A 259 -12.34 35.57 -4.51
CA PRO A 259 -11.22 35.66 -3.57
C PRO A 259 -11.62 36.10 -2.15
N GLY A 260 -12.41 37.17 -2.01
CA GLY A 260 -12.92 37.61 -0.70
C GLY A 260 -13.75 36.53 0.02
N PRO A 261 -14.89 36.09 -0.55
CA PRO A 261 -15.74 35.05 0.07
C PRO A 261 -15.04 33.70 0.32
N SER A 262 -14.20 33.24 -0.62
CA SER A 262 -13.44 31.98 -0.45
C SER A 262 -12.44 32.09 0.71
N THR A 263 -11.79 33.25 0.86
CA THR A 263 -10.85 33.49 1.96
C THR A 263 -11.57 33.66 3.29
N TYR A 264 -12.74 34.31 3.31
CA TYR A 264 -13.58 34.40 4.50
C TYR A 264 -14.03 33.00 4.97
N ASN A 265 -14.47 32.15 4.06
CA ASN A 265 -14.86 30.79 4.42
C ASN A 265 -13.68 29.90 4.85
N LEU A 266 -12.43 30.22 4.45
CA LEU A 266 -11.24 29.63 5.08
C LEU A 266 -11.13 30.05 6.55
N ALA A 267 -11.37 31.32 6.86
CA ALA A 267 -11.40 31.80 8.25
C ALA A 267 -12.44 31.04 9.08
N CYS A 268 -13.65 30.82 8.51
CA CYS A 268 -14.70 30.00 9.12
C CYS A 268 -14.21 28.57 9.38
N ALA A 269 -13.64 27.89 8.38
CA ALA A 269 -13.16 26.52 8.52
C ALA A 269 -12.07 26.39 9.62
N TYR A 270 -11.10 27.31 9.68
CA TYR A 270 -10.06 27.27 10.71
C TYR A 270 -10.57 27.65 12.10
N SER A 271 -11.49 28.62 12.19
CA SER A 271 -12.20 28.94 13.43
C SER A 271 -12.94 27.71 13.99
N LEU A 272 -13.68 26.99 13.15
CA LEU A 272 -14.41 25.76 13.53
C LEU A 272 -13.50 24.58 13.90
N MET A 273 -12.27 24.54 13.36
CA MET A 273 -11.24 23.56 13.78
C MET A 273 -10.56 23.92 15.11
N GLY A 274 -10.83 25.10 15.67
CA GLY A 274 -10.16 25.62 16.87
C GLY A 274 -8.79 26.26 16.61
N ASP A 275 -8.40 26.44 15.34
CA ASP A 275 -7.16 27.09 14.94
C ASP A 275 -7.39 28.61 14.80
N HIS A 276 -7.50 29.28 15.94
CA HIS A 276 -7.92 30.67 16.02
C HIS A 276 -6.93 31.63 15.34
N GLU A 277 -5.63 31.33 15.40
CA GLU A 277 -4.62 32.15 14.74
C GLU A 277 -4.83 32.14 13.23
N ARG A 278 -4.87 30.95 12.59
CA ARG A 278 -5.13 30.88 11.14
C ARG A 278 -6.50 31.44 10.77
N GLY A 279 -7.50 31.26 11.65
CA GLY A 279 -8.81 31.89 11.49
C GLY A 279 -8.72 33.42 11.36
N LEU A 280 -8.01 34.09 12.27
CA LEU A 280 -7.79 35.54 12.23
C LEU A 280 -6.91 35.96 11.03
N GLU A 281 -5.90 35.16 10.67
CA GLU A 281 -5.08 35.40 9.48
C GLU A 281 -5.92 35.41 8.20
N TYR A 282 -6.77 34.41 8.00
CA TYR A 282 -7.63 34.34 6.83
C TYR A 282 -8.74 35.38 6.86
N LEU A 283 -9.23 35.79 8.04
CA LEU A 283 -10.18 36.89 8.13
C LEU A 283 -9.56 38.20 7.61
N ALA A 284 -8.32 38.49 7.97
CA ALA A 284 -7.62 39.67 7.48
C ALA A 284 -7.34 39.61 5.97
N GLN A 285 -6.96 38.43 5.48
CA GLN A 285 -6.82 38.21 4.03
C GLN A 285 -8.13 38.40 3.29
N ALA A 286 -9.27 38.00 3.87
CA ALA A 286 -10.57 38.17 3.26
C ALA A 286 -10.89 39.66 3.06
N VAL A 287 -10.63 40.49 4.09
CA VAL A 287 -10.79 41.95 4.02
C VAL A 287 -9.95 42.55 2.91
N GLU A 288 -8.67 42.19 2.84
CA GLU A 288 -7.77 42.63 1.77
C GLU A 288 -8.22 42.17 0.37
N ALA A 289 -8.78 40.95 0.29
CA ALA A 289 -9.33 40.38 -0.94
C ALA A 289 -10.71 40.96 -1.30
N GLY A 290 -11.18 42.01 -0.60
CA GLY A 290 -12.40 42.75 -0.90
C GLY A 290 -13.67 42.19 -0.26
N PHE A 291 -13.56 41.31 0.74
CA PHE A 291 -14.71 40.90 1.55
C PHE A 291 -15.16 42.07 2.44
N GLN A 292 -16.43 42.47 2.31
CA GLN A 292 -17.00 43.65 2.99
C GLN A 292 -18.30 43.35 3.74
N ASP A 293 -18.70 42.08 3.89
CA ASP A 293 -19.91 41.71 4.62
C ASP A 293 -19.64 41.65 6.13
N TRP A 294 -19.50 42.83 6.73
CA TRP A 294 -19.18 42.98 8.15
C TRP A 294 -20.30 42.50 9.07
N ASN A 295 -21.55 42.59 8.60
CA ASN A 295 -22.69 42.12 9.37
C ASN A 295 -22.68 40.59 9.42
N LEU A 296 -22.36 39.93 8.30
CA LEU A 296 -22.12 38.48 8.31
C LEU A 296 -21.00 38.14 9.30
N ALA A 297 -19.81 38.73 9.16
CA ALA A 297 -18.68 38.43 10.05
C ALA A 297 -19.02 38.58 11.55
N ARG A 298 -19.81 39.59 11.93
CA ARG A 298 -20.19 39.81 13.34
C ARG A 298 -21.28 38.88 13.86
N THR A 299 -22.06 38.26 12.98
CA THR A 299 -23.22 37.42 13.36
C THR A 299 -23.05 35.94 13.02
N ASP A 300 -22.08 35.62 12.17
CA ASP A 300 -21.82 34.26 11.70
C ASP A 300 -21.30 33.37 12.85
N PRO A 301 -22.02 32.27 13.16
CA PRO A 301 -21.59 31.34 14.21
C PRO A 301 -20.26 30.65 13.89
N ASP A 302 -19.89 30.51 12.62
CA ASP A 302 -18.68 29.79 12.22
C ASP A 302 -17.39 30.51 12.65
N VAL A 303 -17.46 31.83 12.84
CA VAL A 303 -16.37 32.67 13.35
C VAL A 303 -16.55 33.07 14.82
N GLU A 304 -17.49 32.49 15.55
CA GLU A 304 -17.74 32.86 16.95
C GLU A 304 -16.48 32.74 17.82
N ALA A 305 -15.68 31.70 17.61
CA ALA A 305 -14.47 31.45 18.38
C ALA A 305 -13.45 32.59 18.22
N ILE A 306 -13.24 33.06 16.99
CA ILE A 306 -12.29 34.14 16.68
C ILE A 306 -12.86 35.54 16.91
N ARG A 307 -14.19 35.70 16.90
CA ARG A 307 -14.88 36.99 17.15
C ARG A 307 -14.64 37.56 18.56
N LYS A 308 -14.32 36.69 19.52
CA LYS A 308 -14.00 37.07 20.90
C LYS A 308 -12.59 37.66 21.04
N ASP A 309 -11.75 37.52 20.01
CA ASP A 309 -10.38 38.03 20.02
C ASP A 309 -10.37 39.57 19.82
N PRO A 310 -9.63 40.35 20.63
CA PRO A 310 -9.53 41.81 20.45
C PRO A 310 -9.02 42.26 19.08
N ARG A 311 -8.32 41.40 18.34
CA ARG A 311 -7.84 41.66 16.98
C ARG A 311 -8.97 41.65 15.94
N PHE A 312 -10.08 40.96 16.22
CA PHE A 312 -11.17 40.76 15.26
C PHE A 312 -11.75 42.10 14.75
N GLU A 313 -12.13 43.01 15.65
CA GLU A 313 -12.70 44.31 15.24
C GLU A 313 -11.65 45.19 14.53
N LYS A 314 -10.37 45.10 14.90
CA LYS A 314 -9.29 45.80 14.19
C LYS A 314 -9.13 45.29 12.75
N ILE A 315 -9.24 43.98 12.56
CA ILE A 315 -9.21 43.35 11.24
C ILE A 315 -10.39 43.87 10.39
N LEU A 316 -11.61 43.88 10.94
CA LEU A 316 -12.79 44.37 10.20
C LEU A 316 -12.72 45.88 9.91
N ALA A 317 -12.07 46.66 10.77
CA ALA A 317 -11.83 48.08 10.55
C ALA A 317 -10.73 48.36 9.51
N GLY A 318 -10.03 47.34 9.01
CA GLY A 318 -8.88 47.49 8.11
C GLY A 318 -7.66 48.07 8.80
N GLU A 319 -7.64 48.09 10.14
CA GLU A 319 -6.55 48.64 10.95
C GLU A 319 -5.38 47.64 11.04
N GLY A 320 -4.60 47.56 9.96
CA GLY A 320 -3.19 47.17 9.99
C GLY A 320 -2.84 45.81 10.62
N PHE A 321 -3.74 44.83 10.62
CA PHE A 321 -3.40 43.49 11.08
C PHE A 321 -2.69 42.73 9.95
N GLN A 322 -1.35 42.68 10.05
CA GLN A 322 -0.49 41.86 9.18
C GLN A 322 0.21 40.82 10.07
N PRO A 323 -0.32 39.59 10.14
CA PRO A 323 0.41 38.49 10.78
C PRO A 323 1.78 38.33 10.10
N ALA A 324 2.85 38.13 10.87
CA ALA A 324 4.20 37.95 10.31
C ALA A 324 4.25 36.81 9.28
N ALA A 325 3.48 35.74 9.50
CA ALA A 325 3.32 34.64 8.55
C ALA A 325 2.64 35.08 7.23
N PHE A 326 1.68 35.99 7.30
CA PHE A 326 1.00 36.54 6.14
C PHE A 326 1.91 37.46 5.30
N SER A 327 2.64 38.39 5.94
CA SER A 327 3.62 39.23 5.23
C SER A 327 4.68 38.37 4.54
N LYS A 328 5.19 37.35 5.23
CA LYS A 328 6.13 36.38 4.65
C LYS A 328 5.54 35.60 3.48
N SER A 329 4.28 35.17 3.58
CA SER A 329 3.59 34.47 2.50
C SER A 329 3.44 35.33 1.23
N LYS A 330 3.15 36.62 1.39
CA LYS A 330 3.02 37.59 0.30
C LYS A 330 4.37 37.88 -0.34
N GLU A 331 5.42 38.06 0.46
CA GLU A 331 6.79 38.23 -0.03
C GLU A 331 7.25 37.03 -0.86
N LEU A 332 7.02 35.80 -0.35
CA LEU A 332 7.43 34.58 -1.04
C LEU A 332 6.75 34.40 -2.39
N ARG A 333 5.46 34.76 -2.53
CA ARG A 333 4.73 34.67 -3.80
C ARG A 333 5.30 35.53 -4.93
N HIS A 334 6.09 36.56 -4.62
CA HIS A 334 6.76 37.40 -5.61
C HIS A 334 8.18 36.95 -5.94
N GLN A 335 8.73 35.97 -5.21
CA GLN A 335 10.07 35.45 -5.46
C GLN A 335 10.04 34.37 -6.55
N ASP A 336 11.11 34.29 -7.33
CA ASP A 336 11.28 33.24 -8.33
C ASP A 336 11.47 31.87 -7.64
N PRO A 337 10.56 30.89 -7.84
CA PRO A 337 10.70 29.58 -7.24
C PRO A 337 11.97 28.83 -7.63
N ALA A 338 12.52 29.08 -8.82
CA ALA A 338 13.78 28.46 -9.25
C ALA A 338 14.95 28.96 -8.39
N GLN A 339 14.99 30.26 -8.11
CA GLN A 339 15.99 30.88 -7.25
C GLN A 339 15.86 30.39 -5.79
N LEU A 340 14.62 30.25 -5.30
CA LEU A 340 14.34 29.69 -3.97
C LEU A 340 14.88 28.26 -3.83
N LEU A 341 14.58 27.39 -4.80
CA LEU A 341 15.06 26.01 -4.80
C LEU A 341 16.59 25.95 -4.88
N GLN A 342 17.21 26.75 -5.75
CA GLN A 342 18.67 26.78 -5.89
C GLN A 342 19.35 27.23 -4.59
N THR A 343 18.78 28.24 -3.92
CA THR A 343 19.26 28.71 -2.61
C THR A 343 19.18 27.59 -1.58
N ALA A 344 18.05 26.88 -1.51
CA ALA A 344 17.87 25.75 -0.60
C ALA A 344 18.90 24.63 -0.87
N GLN A 345 19.09 24.26 -2.13
CA GLN A 345 20.06 23.23 -2.54
C GLN A 345 21.51 23.64 -2.28
N ASN A 346 21.85 24.93 -2.42
CA ASN A 346 23.19 25.45 -2.10
C ASN A 346 23.45 25.33 -0.60
N ARG A 347 22.49 25.78 0.24
CA ARG A 347 22.59 25.66 1.70
C ARG A 347 22.67 24.21 2.18
N PHE A 348 21.89 23.33 1.56
CA PHE A 348 21.96 21.89 1.81
C PHE A 348 23.34 21.32 1.51
N ARG A 349 23.92 21.66 0.35
CA ARG A 349 25.26 21.21 -0.05
C ARG A 349 26.37 21.77 0.83
N SER A 350 26.20 22.99 1.34
CA SER A 350 27.14 23.60 2.30
C SER A 350 26.91 23.16 3.74
N GLN A 351 25.97 22.23 3.99
CA GLN A 351 25.60 21.75 5.32
C GLN A 351 25.13 22.86 6.27
N ASP A 352 24.64 23.97 5.72
CA ASP A 352 23.90 25.00 6.46
C ASP A 352 22.49 24.46 6.69
N TRP A 353 22.34 23.56 7.66
CA TRP A 353 21.12 22.79 7.86
C TRP A 353 19.94 23.68 8.24
N ASP A 354 20.13 24.62 9.17
CA ASP A 354 19.09 25.58 9.56
C ASP A 354 18.66 26.44 8.37
N GLY A 355 19.63 27.01 7.65
CA GLY A 355 19.33 27.82 6.48
C GLY A 355 18.70 27.01 5.35
N ALA A 356 19.05 25.73 5.19
CA ALA A 356 18.44 24.84 4.23
C ALA A 356 16.98 24.55 4.58
N VAL A 357 16.66 24.28 5.84
CA VAL A 357 15.26 24.10 6.30
C VAL A 357 14.43 25.34 5.98
N GLU A 358 14.95 26.53 6.27
CA GLU A 358 14.23 27.79 6.00
C GLU A 358 13.98 27.99 4.50
N ALA A 359 15.01 27.77 3.67
CA ALA A 359 14.92 27.96 2.23
C ALA A 359 14.04 26.91 1.55
N TYR A 360 14.13 25.64 1.96
CA TYR A 360 13.21 24.60 1.48
C TYR A 360 11.77 24.87 1.93
N SER A 361 11.57 25.31 3.18
CA SER A 361 10.23 25.63 3.68
C SER A 361 9.60 26.80 2.89
N ALA A 362 10.40 27.81 2.55
CA ALA A 362 9.99 28.91 1.66
C ALA A 362 9.62 28.42 0.26
N TYR A 363 10.43 27.53 -0.33
CA TYR A 363 10.13 26.93 -1.64
C TYR A 363 8.87 26.04 -1.61
N LEU A 364 8.74 25.18 -0.59
CA LEU A 364 7.63 24.26 -0.40
C LEU A 364 6.31 24.96 -0.08
N PHE A 365 6.37 26.20 0.43
CA PHE A 365 5.18 27.06 0.54
C PHE A 365 4.54 27.33 -0.83
N LEU A 366 5.35 27.50 -1.88
CA LEU A 366 4.88 27.71 -3.25
C LEU A 366 4.66 26.40 -4.01
N HIS A 367 5.44 25.36 -3.70
CA HIS A 367 5.44 24.06 -4.36
C HIS A 367 5.24 22.90 -3.37
N PRO A 368 4.07 22.83 -2.70
CA PRO A 368 3.80 21.79 -1.70
C PRO A 368 3.76 20.37 -2.28
N GLU A 369 3.67 20.22 -3.61
CA GLU A 369 3.66 18.97 -4.35
C GLU A 369 5.05 18.37 -4.61
N ASN A 370 6.14 19.08 -4.32
CA ASN A 370 7.48 18.60 -4.61
C ASN A 370 7.99 17.65 -3.51
N GLY A 371 7.75 16.34 -3.71
CA GLY A 371 8.16 15.29 -2.77
C GLY A 371 9.67 15.23 -2.51
N GLN A 372 10.51 15.55 -3.51
CA GLN A 372 11.96 15.59 -3.34
C GLN A 372 12.39 16.74 -2.42
N ALA A 373 11.79 17.93 -2.58
CA ALA A 373 12.08 19.06 -1.72
C ALA A 373 11.62 18.81 -0.28
N HIS A 374 10.48 18.13 -0.08
CA HIS A 374 10.06 17.65 1.25
C HIS A 374 11.08 16.69 1.84
N PHE A 375 11.56 15.70 1.09
CA PHE A 375 12.60 14.79 1.55
C PHE A 375 13.90 15.51 1.97
N GLN A 376 14.38 16.45 1.15
CA GLN A 376 15.60 17.20 1.45
C GLN A 376 15.42 18.16 2.63
N CYS A 377 14.25 18.80 2.74
CA CYS A 377 13.89 19.59 3.92
C CYS A 377 13.88 18.73 5.18
N GLY A 378 13.26 17.55 5.13
CA GLY A 378 13.20 16.63 6.26
C GLY A 378 14.58 16.16 6.70
N TYR A 379 15.48 15.88 5.75
CA TYR A 379 16.87 15.51 6.06
C TYR A 379 17.62 16.65 6.76
N ALA A 380 17.54 17.88 6.21
CA ALA A 380 18.13 19.06 6.84
C ALA A 380 17.51 19.35 8.22
N ALA A 381 16.22 19.07 8.40
CA ALA A 381 15.51 19.23 9.66
C ALA A 381 16.00 18.24 10.73
N ILE A 382 16.26 16.98 10.38
CA ILE A 382 16.94 16.04 11.29
C ILE A 382 18.31 16.60 11.68
N ALA A 383 19.12 16.99 10.69
CA ALA A 383 20.49 17.46 10.93
C ALA A 383 20.55 18.74 11.80
N SER A 384 19.57 19.63 11.68
CA SER A 384 19.41 20.83 12.52
C SER A 384 18.66 20.58 13.85
N GLY A 385 18.17 19.36 14.10
CA GLY A 385 17.43 19.01 15.31
C GLY A 385 15.98 19.51 15.35
N ARG A 386 15.43 19.99 14.24
CA ARG A 386 14.03 20.43 14.09
C ARG A 386 13.13 19.24 13.78
N LEU A 387 12.95 18.36 14.77
CA LEU A 387 12.36 17.04 14.58
C LEU A 387 10.88 17.06 14.13
N GLU A 388 10.09 18.04 14.58
CA GLU A 388 8.69 18.20 14.16
C GLU A 388 8.56 18.59 12.69
N VAL A 389 9.51 19.39 12.19
CA VAL A 389 9.60 19.74 10.77
C VAL A 389 10.00 18.51 9.97
N ALA A 390 10.97 17.73 10.46
CA ALA A 390 11.38 16.48 9.83
C ALA A 390 10.23 15.48 9.70
N GLU A 391 9.45 15.28 10.77
CA GLU A 391 8.26 14.41 10.79
C GLU A 391 7.29 14.80 9.68
N THR A 392 6.91 16.09 9.65
CA THR A 392 5.98 16.64 8.65
C THR A 392 6.50 16.45 7.22
N CYS A 393 7.78 16.78 6.99
CA CYS A 393 8.41 16.70 5.68
C CYS A 393 8.55 15.26 5.17
N PHE A 394 8.98 14.30 6.00
CA PHE A 394 9.08 12.91 5.56
C PHE A 394 7.72 12.26 5.34
N GLN A 395 6.72 12.61 6.15
CA GLN A 395 5.36 12.15 5.94
C GLN A 395 4.80 12.68 4.63
N LYS A 396 5.06 13.96 4.31
CA LYS A 396 4.66 14.55 3.04
C LYS A 396 5.42 13.97 1.83
N SER A 397 6.71 13.73 1.97
CA SER A 397 7.53 13.02 0.97
C SER A 397 6.94 11.64 0.64
N LEU A 398 6.57 10.88 1.68
CA LEU A 398 5.97 9.56 1.55
C LEU A 398 4.57 9.61 0.89
N GLU A 399 3.72 10.56 1.29
CA GLU A 399 2.40 10.80 0.65
C GLU A 399 2.54 11.10 -0.85
N LEU A 400 3.57 11.85 -1.23
CA LEU A 400 3.89 12.21 -2.61
C LEU A 400 4.65 11.10 -3.35
N GLY A 401 4.94 9.98 -2.70
CA GLY A 401 5.59 8.81 -3.31
C GLY A 401 7.08 8.96 -3.56
N PHE A 402 7.75 9.95 -2.95
CA PHE A 402 9.18 10.16 -3.14
C PHE A 402 10.00 9.26 -2.21
N ALA A 403 10.88 8.46 -2.81
CA ALA A 403 11.77 7.50 -2.13
C ALA A 403 11.13 6.76 -0.93
N PRO A 404 10.00 6.03 -1.10
CA PRO A 404 9.23 5.51 0.03
C PRO A 404 10.02 4.71 1.08
N PRO A 405 10.97 3.82 0.72
CA PRO A 405 11.73 3.05 1.72
C PRO A 405 12.64 3.95 2.56
N ILE A 406 13.31 4.91 1.92
CA ILE A 406 14.25 5.84 2.55
C ILE A 406 13.50 6.92 3.35
N SER A 407 12.41 7.47 2.81
CA SER A 407 11.53 8.42 3.52
C SER A 407 10.96 7.78 4.79
N THR A 408 10.55 6.51 4.74
CA THR A 408 10.03 5.79 5.92
C THR A 408 11.15 5.48 6.92
N TYR A 409 12.36 5.14 6.46
CA TYR A 409 13.53 4.96 7.31
C TYR A 409 13.90 6.26 8.06
N ASN A 410 13.97 7.39 7.36
CA ASN A 410 14.27 8.68 7.99
C ASN A 410 13.16 9.14 8.95
N LEU A 411 11.91 8.74 8.72
CA LEU A 411 10.83 8.94 9.68
C LEU A 411 11.06 8.11 10.96
N ALA A 412 11.60 6.89 10.84
CA ALA A 412 12.04 6.10 12.00
C ALA A 412 13.18 6.79 12.77
N CYS A 413 14.19 7.32 12.06
CA CYS A 413 15.26 8.13 12.66
C CYS A 413 14.70 9.36 13.40
N THR A 414 13.75 10.08 12.77
CA THR A 414 13.08 11.23 13.37
C THR A 414 12.37 10.83 14.67
N TYR A 415 11.54 9.79 14.65
CA TYR A 415 10.82 9.31 15.84
C TYR A 415 11.75 8.81 16.93
N SER A 416 12.84 8.13 16.57
CA SER A 416 13.87 7.69 17.51
C SER A 416 14.48 8.88 18.26
N ARG A 417 14.85 9.94 17.54
CA ARG A 417 15.38 11.18 18.14
C ARG A 417 14.35 11.95 18.97
N MET A 418 13.07 11.84 18.67
CA MET A 418 11.98 12.40 19.48
C MET A 418 11.69 11.56 20.74
N GLY A 419 12.32 10.40 20.90
CA GLY A 419 12.00 9.44 21.97
C GLY A 419 10.67 8.70 21.77
N LYS A 420 10.05 8.80 20.58
CA LYS A 420 8.81 8.09 20.22
C LYS A 420 9.15 6.64 19.80
N ILE A 421 9.59 5.81 20.75
CA ILE A 421 10.18 4.48 20.50
C ILE A 421 9.25 3.56 19.70
N ASP A 422 7.98 3.43 20.08
CA ASP A 422 7.03 2.54 19.38
C ASP A 422 6.80 2.97 17.93
N ALA A 423 6.66 4.29 17.69
CA ALA A 423 6.49 4.85 16.35
C ALA A 423 7.76 4.64 15.51
N ALA A 424 8.94 4.78 16.10
CA ALA A 424 10.21 4.54 15.44
C ALA A 424 10.35 3.07 15.01
N LEU A 425 10.07 2.11 15.89
CA LEU A 425 10.11 0.68 15.57
C LEU A 425 9.10 0.30 14.49
N ALA A 426 7.88 0.85 14.55
CA ALA A 426 6.87 0.63 13.54
C ALA A 426 7.30 1.20 12.16
N SER A 427 7.84 2.41 12.12
CA SER A 427 8.40 3.00 10.89
C SER A 427 9.58 2.20 10.36
N LEU A 428 10.44 1.66 11.23
CA LEU A 428 11.60 0.88 10.82
C LEU A 428 11.21 -0.47 10.18
N GLU A 429 10.26 -1.19 10.79
CA GLU A 429 9.67 -2.40 10.22
C GLU A 429 8.99 -2.10 8.87
N ALA A 430 8.29 -0.97 8.80
CA ALA A 430 7.63 -0.46 7.60
C ALA A 430 8.63 -0.07 6.49
N ALA A 431 9.80 0.45 6.82
CA ALA A 431 10.87 0.76 5.88
C ALA A 431 11.46 -0.52 5.29
N VAL A 432 11.78 -1.52 6.13
CA VAL A 432 12.26 -2.84 5.66
C VAL A 432 11.20 -3.52 4.78
N GLY A 433 9.93 -3.45 5.16
CA GLY A 433 8.81 -3.95 4.35
C GLY A 433 8.66 -3.25 2.99
N ARG A 434 9.14 -2.01 2.86
CA ARG A 434 9.17 -1.26 1.59
C ARG A 434 10.45 -1.49 0.79
N GLY A 435 11.39 -2.30 1.28
CA GLY A 435 12.64 -2.61 0.57
C GLY A 435 13.87 -1.85 1.08
N PHE A 436 13.83 -1.21 2.24
CA PHE A 436 15.05 -0.75 2.90
C PHE A 436 15.90 -1.98 3.29
N GLN A 437 17.17 -2.00 2.85
CA GLN A 437 18.06 -3.18 2.99
C GLN A 437 19.45 -2.86 3.53
N ASP A 438 19.72 -1.60 3.87
CA ASP A 438 21.04 -1.17 4.32
C ASP A 438 21.24 -1.50 5.81
N LEU A 439 21.74 -2.71 6.05
CA LEU A 439 21.99 -3.22 7.39
C LEU A 439 23.12 -2.49 8.11
N GLU A 440 24.11 -2.00 7.37
CA GLU A 440 25.24 -1.29 7.96
C GLU A 440 24.85 0.12 8.36
N GLN A 441 24.08 0.83 7.52
CA GLN A 441 23.43 2.08 7.93
C GLN A 441 22.57 1.83 9.18
N LEU A 442 21.70 0.82 9.15
CA LEU A 442 20.84 0.49 10.30
C LEU A 442 21.63 0.27 11.60
N LYS A 443 22.81 -0.35 11.53
CA LYS A 443 23.68 -0.66 12.68
C LYS A 443 24.51 0.53 13.18
N ASN A 444 24.86 1.45 12.30
CA ASN A 444 25.81 2.53 12.59
C ASN A 444 25.16 3.92 12.68
N ASP A 445 23.91 4.05 12.26
CA ASP A 445 23.17 5.31 12.31
C ASP A 445 22.92 5.74 13.76
N SER A 446 23.48 6.88 14.13
CA SER A 446 23.39 7.47 15.48
C SER A 446 21.98 7.95 15.81
N ASP A 447 21.16 8.26 14.81
CA ASP A 447 19.78 8.71 15.05
C ASP A 447 18.92 7.58 15.62
N LEU A 448 19.35 6.32 15.46
CA LEU A 448 18.70 5.12 15.98
C LEU A 448 19.24 4.65 17.33
N GLU A 449 20.10 5.43 18.00
CA GLU A 449 20.72 5.04 19.28
C GLU A 449 19.69 4.67 20.34
N ALA A 450 18.59 5.43 20.41
CA ALA A 450 17.48 5.17 21.35
C ALA A 450 16.81 3.80 21.14
N LEU A 451 16.94 3.19 19.95
CA LEU A 451 16.36 1.88 19.64
C LEU A 451 17.30 0.71 19.93
N ARG A 452 18.61 0.95 20.14
CA ARG A 452 19.63 -0.11 20.21
C ARG A 452 19.35 -1.13 21.31
N GLY A 453 18.77 -0.72 22.43
CA GLY A 453 18.38 -1.59 23.54
C GLY A 453 17.06 -2.35 23.33
N GLU A 454 16.27 -1.98 22.33
CA GLU A 454 14.89 -2.45 22.19
C GLU A 454 14.82 -3.84 21.56
N LYS A 455 13.98 -4.72 22.12
CA LYS A 455 13.77 -6.07 21.57
C LYS A 455 13.24 -6.02 20.14
N GLY A 456 12.39 -5.05 19.82
CA GLY A 456 11.86 -4.83 18.47
C GLY A 456 12.97 -4.52 17.47
N TYR A 457 13.94 -3.68 17.85
CA TYR A 457 15.07 -3.31 17.01
C TYR A 457 15.93 -4.54 16.64
N HIS A 458 16.29 -5.36 17.64
CA HIS A 458 17.06 -6.59 17.41
C HIS A 458 16.34 -7.58 16.49
N LYS A 459 15.00 -7.68 16.58
CA LYS A 459 14.19 -8.50 15.67
C LYS A 459 14.29 -8.00 14.23
N ILE A 460 14.23 -6.69 14.01
CA ILE A 460 14.36 -6.07 12.70
C ILE A 460 15.77 -6.30 12.14
N VAL A 461 16.82 -6.09 12.93
CA VAL A 461 18.21 -6.36 12.54
C VAL A 461 18.38 -7.82 12.12
N LYS A 462 17.87 -8.76 12.91
CA LYS A 462 17.94 -10.19 12.59
C LYS A 462 17.19 -10.52 11.30
N ARG A 463 16.00 -9.93 11.10
CA ARG A 463 15.23 -10.08 9.85
C ARG A 463 16.01 -9.58 8.66
N LEU A 464 16.59 -8.39 8.75
CA LEU A 464 17.35 -7.76 7.67
C LEU A 464 18.66 -8.51 7.37
N GLN A 465 19.36 -9.00 8.39
CA GLN A 465 20.48 -9.91 8.22
C GLN A 465 20.06 -11.17 7.46
N GLY A 466 18.95 -11.81 7.83
CA GLY A 466 18.44 -12.99 7.12
C GLY A 466 18.11 -12.72 5.64
N LEU A 467 17.58 -11.53 5.31
CA LEU A 467 17.35 -11.12 3.93
C LEU A 467 18.66 -10.94 3.16
N ASN A 468 19.68 -10.34 3.76
CA ASN A 468 21.01 -10.20 3.16
C ASN A 468 21.70 -11.57 3.00
N ASP A 469 21.58 -12.47 3.97
CA ASP A 469 22.12 -13.83 3.89
C ASP A 469 21.50 -14.61 2.72
N GLN A 470 20.20 -14.42 2.47
CA GLN A 470 19.53 -15.00 1.31
C GLN A 470 20.02 -14.39 -0.01
N ALA A 471 20.21 -13.07 -0.05
CA ALA A 471 20.73 -12.34 -1.20
C ALA A 471 22.19 -12.68 -1.55
N HIS A 472 22.92 -13.26 -0.61
CA HIS A 472 24.30 -13.73 -0.81
C HIS A 472 24.42 -15.25 -0.82
N ARG A 473 23.30 -15.97 -0.79
CA ARG A 473 23.29 -17.43 -0.64
C ARG A 473 23.98 -18.18 -1.77
N MET A 474 24.06 -17.63 -2.99
CA MET A 474 24.81 -18.25 -4.10
C MET A 474 26.31 -17.94 -4.12
N GLN A 475 26.84 -17.17 -3.17
CA GLN A 475 28.26 -16.80 -3.19
C GLN A 475 29.23 -17.97 -2.97
N PHE A 476 28.77 -19.12 -2.48
CA PHE A 476 29.61 -20.32 -2.39
C PHE A 476 30.18 -20.77 -3.74
N TRP A 477 29.54 -20.36 -4.84
CA TRP A 477 29.93 -20.69 -6.21
C TRP A 477 30.85 -19.65 -6.86
N VAL A 478 31.11 -18.53 -6.19
CA VAL A 478 32.05 -17.52 -6.69
C VAL A 478 33.46 -18.10 -6.76
N GLY A 479 34.09 -17.96 -7.92
CA GLY A 479 35.44 -18.46 -8.14
C GLY A 479 35.66 -18.96 -9.57
N ARG A 480 36.85 -19.50 -9.79
CA ARG A 480 37.19 -20.23 -11.01
C ARG A 480 37.19 -21.73 -10.72
N TRP A 481 36.56 -22.49 -11.59
CA TRP A 481 36.36 -23.92 -11.42
C TRP A 481 36.83 -24.71 -12.63
N GLU A 482 37.40 -25.88 -12.38
CA GLU A 482 37.54 -26.95 -13.37
C GLU A 482 36.37 -27.92 -13.20
N VAL A 483 35.63 -28.17 -14.27
CA VAL A 483 34.41 -29.00 -14.22
C VAL A 483 34.66 -30.33 -14.93
N SER A 484 34.25 -31.42 -14.29
CA SER A 484 34.33 -32.78 -14.83
C SER A 484 32.97 -33.49 -14.75
N ASP A 485 32.79 -34.54 -15.55
CA ASP A 485 31.66 -35.46 -15.38
C ASP A 485 31.85 -36.40 -14.16
N ALA A 486 30.89 -37.30 -13.95
CA ALA A 486 30.91 -38.28 -12.86
C ALA A 486 32.07 -39.29 -12.94
N ASP A 487 32.61 -39.55 -14.14
CA ASP A 487 33.75 -40.44 -14.36
C ASP A 487 35.10 -39.70 -14.22
N GLY A 488 35.06 -38.39 -13.96
CA GLY A 488 36.24 -37.54 -13.76
C GLY A 488 36.86 -36.99 -15.05
N LYS A 489 36.21 -37.16 -16.21
CA LYS A 489 36.66 -36.56 -17.46
C LYS A 489 36.36 -35.06 -17.41
N ARG A 490 37.38 -34.24 -17.68
CA ARG A 490 37.26 -32.78 -17.72
C ARG A 490 36.36 -32.34 -18.88
N LEU A 491 35.41 -31.46 -18.58
CA LEU A 491 34.41 -30.92 -19.52
C LEU A 491 34.71 -29.47 -19.89
N GLY A 492 35.33 -28.70 -18.99
CA GLY A 492 35.63 -27.29 -19.23
C GLY A 492 36.01 -26.53 -17.97
N THR A 493 35.93 -25.21 -18.06
CA THR A 493 36.12 -24.28 -16.95
C THR A 493 34.94 -23.35 -16.80
N ASP A 494 34.68 -22.95 -15.56
CA ASP A 494 33.62 -22.04 -15.20
C ASP A 494 34.18 -20.88 -14.35
N LEU A 495 33.74 -19.65 -14.60
CA LEU A 495 34.18 -18.45 -13.89
C LEU A 495 32.97 -17.64 -13.42
N ILE A 496 32.83 -17.51 -12.10
CA ILE A 496 31.74 -16.78 -11.46
C ILE A 496 32.30 -15.57 -10.75
N VAL A 497 31.90 -14.38 -11.20
CA VAL A 497 32.34 -13.10 -10.66
C VAL A 497 31.16 -12.37 -9.98
N PRO A 498 31.32 -11.96 -8.71
CA PRO A 498 30.30 -11.16 -8.04
C PRO A 498 30.29 -9.73 -8.58
N GLN A 499 29.10 -9.18 -8.74
CA GLN A 499 28.82 -7.81 -9.16
C GLN A 499 27.87 -7.18 -8.14
N LEU A 500 27.88 -5.84 -8.06
CA LEU A 500 26.99 -5.06 -7.18
C LEU A 500 26.99 -5.59 -5.73
N GLN A 501 28.19 -5.67 -5.12
CA GLN A 501 28.39 -6.19 -3.76
C GLN A 501 27.95 -7.65 -3.59
N GLY A 502 28.01 -8.46 -4.66
CA GLY A 502 27.67 -9.88 -4.62
C GLY A 502 26.18 -10.18 -4.57
N ARG A 503 25.35 -9.25 -5.07
CA ARG A 503 23.90 -9.43 -5.30
C ARG A 503 23.57 -9.89 -6.72
N VAL A 504 24.53 -9.73 -7.63
CA VAL A 504 24.49 -10.25 -8.99
C VAL A 504 25.71 -11.12 -9.20
N LEU A 505 25.54 -12.32 -9.76
CA LEU A 505 26.65 -13.19 -10.15
C LEU A 505 26.67 -13.28 -11.66
N HIS A 506 27.84 -13.02 -12.26
CA HIS A 506 28.08 -13.21 -13.68
C HIS A 506 28.94 -14.45 -13.87
N GLU A 507 28.39 -15.44 -14.57
CA GLU A 507 29.04 -16.71 -14.89
C GLU A 507 29.55 -16.69 -16.33
N THR A 508 30.70 -17.31 -16.59
CA THR A 508 31.25 -17.55 -17.92
C THR A 508 31.77 -18.97 -18.02
N TRP A 509 31.11 -19.77 -18.85
CA TRP A 509 31.47 -21.15 -19.15
C TRP A 509 32.31 -21.25 -20.41
N THR A 510 33.35 -22.08 -20.36
CA THR A 510 34.17 -22.46 -21.52
C THR A 510 34.37 -23.97 -21.55
N GLY A 511 33.73 -24.65 -22.51
CA GLY A 511 33.82 -26.09 -22.72
C GLY A 511 35.05 -26.51 -23.54
N GLU A 512 35.54 -27.72 -23.29
CA GLU A 512 36.62 -28.36 -24.08
C GLU A 512 36.21 -28.64 -25.54
N ASP A 513 34.90 -28.75 -25.80
CA ASP A 513 34.29 -28.90 -27.12
C ASP A 513 34.13 -27.56 -27.88
N GLY A 514 34.57 -26.45 -27.28
CA GLY A 514 34.40 -25.10 -27.81
C GLY A 514 33.04 -24.46 -27.52
N TYR A 515 32.14 -25.15 -26.80
CA TYR A 515 30.88 -24.56 -26.37
C TYR A 515 31.12 -23.46 -25.33
N GLN A 516 30.43 -22.33 -25.49
CA GLN A 516 30.54 -21.19 -24.58
C GLN A 516 29.15 -20.70 -24.17
N GLY A 517 29.04 -20.25 -22.93
CA GLY A 517 27.84 -19.65 -22.39
C GLY A 517 28.14 -18.71 -21.23
N VAL A 518 27.16 -17.88 -20.90
CA VAL A 518 27.21 -16.95 -19.78
C VAL A 518 25.89 -17.01 -19.03
N SER A 519 25.93 -16.68 -17.74
CA SER A 519 24.70 -16.51 -16.96
C SER A 519 24.74 -15.28 -16.07
N ILE A 520 23.56 -14.73 -15.80
CA ILE A 520 23.37 -13.70 -14.78
C ILE A 520 22.42 -14.25 -13.72
N SER A 521 22.90 -14.33 -12.47
CA SER A 521 22.11 -14.78 -11.32
C SER A 521 21.84 -13.62 -10.36
N THR A 522 20.58 -13.45 -9.95
CA THR A 522 20.14 -12.37 -9.05
C THR A 522 19.15 -12.88 -8.01
N TYR A 523 19.11 -12.24 -6.84
CA TYR A 523 18.10 -12.52 -5.82
C TYR A 523 16.94 -11.52 -5.91
N ASP A 524 15.73 -12.03 -6.01
CA ASP A 524 14.48 -11.28 -5.89
C ASP A 524 14.01 -11.32 -4.42
N PRO A 525 14.16 -10.24 -3.66
CA PRO A 525 13.80 -10.21 -2.24
C PRO A 525 12.28 -10.15 -2.00
N GLU A 526 11.48 -9.72 -2.97
CA GLU A 526 10.01 -9.66 -2.83
C GLU A 526 9.41 -11.06 -2.94
N ARG A 527 9.90 -11.84 -3.91
CA ARG A 527 9.48 -13.23 -4.11
C ARG A 527 10.28 -14.21 -3.25
N GLY A 528 11.45 -13.79 -2.76
CA GLY A 528 12.40 -14.58 -1.99
C GLY A 528 13.08 -15.69 -2.81
N VAL A 529 13.19 -15.52 -4.12
CA VAL A 529 13.77 -16.51 -5.05
C VAL A 529 15.04 -15.97 -5.68
N TRP A 530 15.99 -16.87 -5.99
CA TRP A 530 17.03 -16.58 -6.95
C TRP A 530 16.49 -16.80 -8.36
N ARG A 531 16.89 -15.94 -9.29
CA ARG A 531 16.69 -16.10 -10.72
C ARG A 531 18.04 -16.20 -11.40
N GLN A 532 18.19 -17.11 -12.35
CA GLN A 532 19.34 -17.18 -13.22
C GLN A 532 18.88 -17.20 -14.68
N THR A 533 19.48 -16.37 -15.52
CA THR A 533 19.29 -16.40 -16.96
C THR A 533 20.58 -16.88 -17.61
N TRP A 534 20.54 -18.05 -18.23
CA TRP A 534 21.63 -18.61 -19.03
C TRP A 534 21.47 -18.21 -20.50
N MET A 535 22.58 -17.89 -21.17
CA MET A 535 22.65 -17.55 -22.59
C MET A 535 23.86 -18.24 -23.22
N ASP A 536 23.72 -18.78 -24.44
CA ASP A 536 24.82 -19.39 -25.17
C ASP A 536 25.00 -18.85 -26.60
N ALA A 537 26.11 -19.25 -27.24
CA ALA A 537 26.46 -18.83 -28.59
C ALA A 537 25.48 -19.30 -29.68
N ASN A 538 24.60 -20.26 -29.37
CA ASN A 538 23.56 -20.73 -30.29
C ASN A 538 22.26 -19.93 -30.15
N GLY A 539 22.24 -18.89 -29.32
CA GLY A 539 21.08 -18.04 -29.07
C GLY A 539 20.06 -18.67 -28.11
N ARG A 540 20.41 -19.77 -27.41
CA ARG A 540 19.53 -20.36 -26.40
C ARG A 540 19.52 -19.48 -25.16
N VAL A 541 18.32 -19.17 -24.68
CA VAL A 541 18.09 -18.47 -23.40
C VAL A 541 17.30 -19.37 -22.48
N VAL A 542 17.76 -19.55 -21.24
CA VAL A 542 17.08 -20.36 -20.22
C VAL A 542 16.94 -19.56 -18.95
N ASP A 543 15.70 -19.30 -18.54
CA ASP A 543 15.38 -18.67 -17.27
C ASP A 543 15.06 -19.74 -16.21
N LEU A 544 15.81 -19.72 -15.13
CA LEU A 544 15.70 -20.59 -13.96
C LEU A 544 15.28 -19.74 -12.76
N GLU A 545 14.41 -20.29 -11.91
CA GLU A 545 14.06 -19.66 -10.63
C GLU A 545 14.04 -20.69 -9.51
N GLY A 546 14.47 -20.30 -8.32
CA GLY A 546 14.56 -21.24 -7.22
C GLY A 546 15.01 -20.68 -5.89
N ARG A 547 15.32 -21.60 -4.98
CA ARG A 547 15.65 -21.28 -3.58
C ARG A 547 16.70 -22.26 -3.06
N TRP A 548 17.25 -21.92 -1.90
CA TRP A 548 18.06 -22.83 -1.14
C TRP A 548 17.20 -23.89 -0.46
N GLU A 549 17.43 -25.16 -0.75
CA GLU A 549 16.67 -26.29 -0.23
C GLU A 549 17.62 -27.47 0.05
N ASN A 550 17.51 -28.08 1.23
CA ASN A 550 18.23 -29.30 1.61
C ASN A 550 19.75 -29.25 1.37
N GLY A 551 20.38 -28.08 1.57
CA GLY A 551 21.82 -27.90 1.41
C GLY A 551 22.28 -27.55 -0.02
N SER A 552 21.34 -27.34 -0.94
CA SER A 552 21.63 -26.98 -2.34
C SER A 552 20.88 -25.72 -2.76
N MET A 553 21.43 -24.97 -3.72
CA MET A 553 20.61 -24.06 -4.51
C MET A 553 19.85 -24.89 -5.55
N ALA A 554 18.52 -24.89 -5.50
CA ALA A 554 17.67 -25.65 -6.41
C ALA A 554 16.82 -24.70 -7.22
N MET A 555 16.98 -24.70 -8.55
CA MET A 555 16.23 -23.87 -9.46
C MET A 555 15.55 -24.67 -10.54
N GLU A 556 14.44 -24.15 -11.05
CA GLU A 556 13.62 -24.83 -12.03
C GLU A 556 13.22 -23.92 -13.18
N THR A 557 12.95 -24.54 -14.32
CA THR A 557 12.38 -23.89 -15.50
C THR A 557 11.33 -24.80 -16.13
N LEU A 558 10.44 -24.20 -16.91
CA LEU A 558 9.42 -24.90 -17.69
C LEU A 558 9.58 -24.51 -19.16
N ASN A 559 9.82 -25.49 -20.02
CA ASN A 559 9.86 -25.22 -21.46
C ASN A 559 8.44 -25.07 -22.05
N THR A 560 8.35 -24.68 -23.32
CA THR A 560 7.09 -24.49 -24.05
C THR A 560 6.24 -25.75 -24.20
N GLU A 561 6.85 -26.93 -24.06
CA GLU A 561 6.20 -28.25 -24.12
C GLU A 561 5.73 -28.73 -22.74
N GLY A 562 5.88 -27.91 -21.69
CA GLY A 562 5.49 -28.26 -20.33
C GLY A 562 6.44 -29.24 -19.63
N LYS A 563 7.63 -29.50 -20.19
CA LYS A 563 8.70 -30.27 -19.55
C LYS A 563 9.39 -29.39 -18.49
N ARG A 564 9.45 -29.89 -17.27
CA ARG A 564 10.17 -29.24 -16.16
C ARG A 564 11.63 -29.69 -16.18
N THR A 565 12.52 -28.74 -15.99
CA THR A 565 13.94 -29.00 -15.73
C THR A 565 14.29 -28.40 -14.39
N ARG A 566 15.01 -29.16 -13.57
CA ARG A 566 15.54 -28.72 -12.28
C ARG A 566 17.05 -28.79 -12.32
N VAL A 567 17.69 -27.79 -11.75
CA VAL A 567 19.14 -27.69 -11.59
C VAL A 567 19.44 -27.54 -10.10
N ARG A 568 20.39 -28.31 -9.59
CA ARG A 568 20.87 -28.22 -8.22
C ARG A 568 22.38 -27.96 -8.20
N TRP A 569 22.79 -26.97 -7.42
CA TRP A 569 24.19 -26.73 -7.04
C TRP A 569 24.36 -27.03 -5.56
N THR A 570 25.15 -28.06 -5.24
CA THR A 570 25.39 -28.52 -3.87
C THR A 570 26.86 -28.36 -3.52
N PRO A 571 27.24 -27.45 -2.61
CA PRO A 571 28.60 -27.43 -2.08
C PRO A 571 28.86 -28.71 -1.27
N LEU A 572 29.99 -29.35 -1.52
CA LEU A 572 30.44 -30.57 -0.84
C LEU A 572 31.48 -30.22 0.24
N GLU A 573 31.64 -31.11 1.23
CA GLU A 573 32.59 -30.92 2.35
C GLU A 573 34.05 -30.86 1.90
N ASP A 574 34.38 -31.47 0.75
CA ASP A 574 35.72 -31.47 0.16
C ASP A 574 36.03 -30.20 -0.67
N GLY A 575 35.11 -29.22 -0.67
CA GLY A 575 35.24 -27.95 -1.38
C GLY A 575 34.86 -28.00 -2.86
N ARG A 576 34.40 -29.15 -3.38
CA ARG A 576 33.79 -29.23 -4.71
C ARG A 576 32.35 -28.75 -4.71
N ILE A 577 31.83 -28.43 -5.89
CA ILE A 577 30.40 -28.21 -6.13
C ILE A 577 29.87 -29.33 -7.00
N HIS A 578 28.83 -30.00 -6.52
CA HIS A 578 28.07 -30.96 -7.30
C HIS A 578 26.95 -30.23 -8.04
N PHE A 579 26.94 -30.38 -9.35
CA PHE A 579 25.92 -29.86 -10.23
C PHE A 579 25.09 -31.02 -10.78
N LEU A 580 23.77 -30.95 -10.59
CA LEU A 580 22.85 -31.96 -11.08
C LEU A 580 21.70 -31.29 -11.83
N MET A 581 21.55 -31.62 -13.11
CA MET A 581 20.39 -31.28 -13.91
C MET A 581 19.50 -32.50 -14.09
N GLU A 582 18.23 -32.33 -13.77
CA GLU A 582 17.19 -33.34 -13.89
C GLU A 582 16.05 -32.81 -14.74
N SER A 583 15.34 -33.72 -15.40
CA SER A 583 14.11 -33.36 -16.10
C SER A 583 12.94 -34.25 -15.67
N SER A 584 11.75 -33.67 -15.75
CA SER A 584 10.49 -34.34 -15.44
C SER A 584 9.53 -34.23 -16.62
N LYS A 585 8.91 -35.37 -16.95
CA LYS A 585 7.85 -35.48 -17.97
C LYS A 585 6.44 -35.52 -17.36
N ASP A 586 6.34 -35.65 -16.04
CA ASP A 586 5.10 -35.85 -15.28
C ASP A 586 4.85 -34.69 -14.30
N GLN A 587 5.18 -33.46 -14.73
CA GLN A 587 4.97 -32.23 -13.97
C GLN A 587 5.66 -32.21 -12.59
N GLY A 588 6.75 -32.95 -12.42
CA GLY A 588 7.60 -32.95 -11.23
C GLY A 588 7.32 -34.09 -10.25
N ALA A 589 6.46 -35.06 -10.61
CA ALA A 589 6.21 -36.24 -9.78
C ALA A 589 7.41 -37.20 -9.77
N SER A 590 8.13 -37.33 -10.88
CA SER A 590 9.39 -38.03 -10.98
C SER A 590 10.44 -37.19 -11.72
N TRP A 591 11.70 -37.43 -11.38
CA TRP A 591 12.85 -36.70 -11.92
C TRP A 591 13.86 -37.70 -12.46
N THR A 592 14.37 -37.44 -13.66
CA THR A 592 15.41 -38.24 -14.31
C THR A 592 16.65 -37.38 -14.49
N PRO A 593 17.83 -37.78 -13.97
CA PRO A 593 19.09 -37.10 -14.24
C PRO A 593 19.36 -37.01 -15.74
N SER A 594 19.72 -35.82 -16.20
CA SER A 594 20.12 -35.55 -17.59
C SER A 594 21.56 -35.09 -17.72
N MET A 595 22.12 -34.51 -16.65
CA MET A 595 23.52 -34.11 -16.60
C MET A 595 23.97 -34.07 -15.14
N GLU A 596 25.16 -34.60 -14.87
CA GLU A 596 25.78 -34.59 -13.56
C GLU A 596 27.26 -34.23 -13.71
N THR A 597 27.70 -33.18 -13.01
CA THR A 597 29.07 -32.69 -13.07
C THR A 597 29.58 -32.27 -11.68
N PHE A 598 30.90 -32.21 -11.57
CA PHE A 598 31.60 -31.81 -10.35
C PHE A 598 32.58 -30.69 -10.69
N ALA A 599 32.46 -29.58 -10.01
CA ALA A 599 33.34 -28.43 -10.14
C ALA A 599 34.33 -28.45 -8.96
N LYS A 600 35.64 -28.53 -9.25
CA LYS A 600 36.71 -28.35 -8.26
C LYS A 600 37.33 -26.97 -8.44
N PRO A 601 37.79 -26.31 -7.36
CA PRO A 601 38.50 -25.04 -7.49
C PRO A 601 39.69 -25.19 -8.44
N ALA A 602 39.80 -24.30 -9.42
CA ALA A 602 40.98 -24.25 -10.27
C ALA A 602 42.19 -23.82 -9.41
N PRO A 603 43.40 -24.33 -9.67
CA PRO A 603 44.60 -23.83 -9.01
C PRO A 603 44.66 -22.31 -9.16
N ALA A 604 45.04 -21.59 -8.10
CA ALA A 604 45.33 -20.18 -8.23
C ALA A 604 46.42 -20.03 -9.30
N ASP A 605 46.07 -19.43 -10.44
CA ASP A 605 47.07 -19.07 -11.42
C ASP A 605 48.09 -18.19 -10.70
N ARG A 606 49.37 -18.58 -10.74
CA ARG A 606 50.46 -17.63 -10.56
C ARG A 606 50.44 -16.67 -11.75
N VAL A 607 49.47 -15.77 -11.82
CA VAL A 607 49.54 -14.62 -12.72
C VAL A 607 50.35 -13.56 -12.00
N GLY A 608 51.55 -13.31 -12.52
CA GLY A 608 52.37 -12.19 -12.09
C GLY A 608 51.67 -10.86 -12.33
N ASN A 609 51.94 -9.93 -11.40
CA ASN A 609 51.78 -8.47 -11.42
C ASN A 609 51.01 -7.82 -12.59
#